data_AF-A0A3M1V691-F1
#
_entry.id   AF-A0A3M1V691-F1
#
_cell.length_a   1.000
_cell.length_b   1.000
_cell.length_c   1.000
_cell.angle_alpha   90.00
_cell.angle_beta   90.00
_cell.angle_gamma   90.00
#
_symmetry.space_group_name_H-M   'P 1'
#
loop_
_entity.id
_entity.type
_entity.pdbx_description
1 polymer ?
#
loop_
_entity_poly.entity_id
_entity_poly.type
_entity_poly.pdbx_seq_one_letter_code
_entity_poly.pdbx_strand_id
1 'polypeptide(L)' 'MKYIGAHVSAAGGVENAPLNAQKISANAFALFTKNQRQWHAKPLTTDSIRAFKKNLETVGIEPKQVLP' A
#
# COMPACT_ATOMS: atom_id res chain seq x y z
N MET A 1 -17.96 10.23 -4.73
CA MET A 1 -17.38 8.99 -5.27
C MET A 1 -17.29 7.97 -4.13
N LYS A 2 -17.57 6.69 -4.36
CA LYS A 2 -17.35 5.65 -3.33
C LYS A 2 -15.97 5.02 -3.52
N TYR A 3 -15.28 4.80 -2.40
CA TYR A 3 -13.98 4.14 -2.34
C TYR A 3 -14.17 2.74 -1.78
N ILE A 4 -13.81 1.73 -2.56
CA ILE A 4 -14.05 0.32 -2.30
C ILE A 4 -12.72 -0.42 -2.49
N GLY A 5 -12.38 -1.21 -1.48
CA GLY A 5 -11.11 -1.90 -1.40
C GLY A 5 -11.11 -2.99 -0.37
N ALA A 6 -9.94 -3.62 -0.23
CA ALA A 6 -9.68 -4.62 0.78
C ALA A 6 -8.42 -4.25 1.58
N HIS A 7 -8.22 -4.96 2.68
CA HIS A 7 -6.91 -4.99 3.32
C HIS A 7 -5.99 -5.91 2.50
N VAL A 8 -5.00 -5.35 1.83
CA VAL A 8 -4.12 -6.06 0.89
C VAL A 8 -2.75 -6.37 1.50
N SER A 9 -2.11 -7.41 0.97
CA SER A 9 -0.78 -7.82 1.42
C SER A 9 0.30 -6.84 0.98
N ALA A 10 1.16 -6.47 1.92
CA ALA A 10 2.43 -5.75 1.73
C ALA A 10 3.65 -6.69 1.81
N ALA A 11 3.45 -8.01 1.66
CA ALA A 11 4.53 -8.98 1.69
C ALA A 11 5.57 -8.67 0.59
N GLY A 12 6.85 -8.73 0.94
CA GLY A 12 7.96 -8.37 0.06
C GLY A 12 8.19 -6.87 -0.12
N GLY A 13 7.39 -6.00 0.51
CA GLY A 13 7.54 -4.54 0.44
C GLY A 13 6.18 -3.82 0.39
N VAL A 14 6.09 -2.65 1.03
CA VAL A 14 4.85 -1.84 1.02
C VAL A 14 4.49 -1.37 -0.39
N GLU A 15 5.49 -1.18 -1.24
CA GLU A 15 5.36 -0.82 -2.66
C GLU A 15 4.55 -1.83 -3.48
N ASN A 16 4.37 -3.06 -3.01
CA ASN A 16 3.57 -4.08 -3.69
C ASN A 16 2.06 -3.91 -3.44
N ALA A 17 1.67 -3.23 -2.36
CA ALA A 17 0.26 -3.10 -1.96
C ALA A 17 -0.62 -2.41 -3.03
N PRO A 18 -0.21 -1.29 -3.66
CA PRO A 18 -0.98 -0.69 -4.75
C PRO A 18 -1.22 -1.64 -5.92
N LEU A 19 -0.20 -2.42 -6.32
CA LEU A 19 -0.31 -3.39 -7.41
C LEU A 19 -1.25 -4.54 -7.03
N ASN A 20 -1.24 -4.97 -5.78
CA ASN A 20 -2.15 -5.99 -5.29
C ASN A 20 -3.60 -5.48 -5.21
N ALA A 21 -3.82 -4.20 -4.86
CA ALA A 21 -5.13 -3.57 -4.92
C ALA A 21 -5.67 -3.48 -6.36
N GLN A 22 -4.80 -3.17 -7.32
CA GLN A 22 -5.19 -3.15 -8.74
C GLN A 22 -5.64 -4.52 -9.26
N LYS A 23 -4.98 -5.61 -8.84
CA LYS A 23 -5.36 -6.98 -9.24
C LYS A 23 -6.79 -7.37 -8.86
N ILE A 24 -7.35 -6.73 -7.85
CA ILE A 24 -8.74 -6.95 -7.40
C ILE A 24 -9.69 -5.82 -7.86
N SER A 25 -9.25 -4.96 -8.79
CA SER A 25 -10.00 -3.82 -9.30
C SER A 25 -10.45 -2.83 -8.22
N ALA A 26 -9.69 -2.72 -7.12
CA ALA A 26 -9.98 -1.79 -6.04
C ALA A 26 -9.54 -0.36 -6.41
N ASN A 27 -10.27 0.64 -5.88
CA ASN A 27 -9.94 2.06 -6.01
C ASN A 27 -9.56 2.72 -4.66
N ALA A 28 -9.35 1.89 -3.64
CA ALA A 28 -8.85 2.21 -2.31
C ALA A 28 -8.30 0.92 -1.69
N PHE A 29 -7.47 0.99 -0.65
CA PHE A 29 -7.04 -0.21 0.08
C PHE A 29 -6.52 0.12 1.48
N ALA A 30 -6.40 -0.91 2.31
CA ALA A 30 -5.66 -0.84 3.56
C ALA A 30 -4.43 -1.76 3.53
N LEU A 31 -3.38 -1.45 4.30
CA LEU A 31 -2.20 -2.30 4.44
C LEU A 31 -1.56 -2.12 5.82
N PHE A 32 -0.82 -3.13 6.28
CA PHE A 32 0.12 -2.90 7.38
C PHE A 32 1.45 -2.30 6.87
N THR A 33 1.94 -1.28 7.56
CA THR A 33 3.26 -0.66 7.29
C THR A 33 4.42 -1.34 8.01
N LYS A 34 4.12 -2.26 8.95
CA LYS A 34 5.11 -3.04 9.71
C LYS A 34 4.57 -4.41 10.12
N ASN A 35 5.47 -5.28 10.57
CA ASN A 35 5.10 -6.53 11.24
C ASN A 35 4.39 -6.24 12.57
N GLN A 36 3.15 -6.71 12.73
CA GLN A 36 2.32 -6.50 13.91
C GLN A 36 2.83 -7.22 15.16
N ARG A 37 3.70 -8.23 15.01
CA ARG A 37 4.29 -8.99 16.13
C ARG A 37 5.54 -8.34 16.72
N GLN A 38 6.05 -7.28 16.11
CA GLN A 38 7.26 -6.58 16.54
C GLN A 38 6.93 -5.19 17.09
N TRP A 39 7.54 -4.84 18.23
CA TRP A 39 7.43 -3.51 18.83
C TRP A 39 8.15 -2.46 17.99
N HIS A 40 9.39 -2.75 17.59
CA HIS A 40 10.22 -1.87 16.77
C HIS A 40 10.31 -2.40 15.34
N ALA A 41 10.00 -1.54 14.37
CA ALA A 41 10.16 -1.83 12.95
C ALA A 41 11.36 -1.07 12.39
N LYS A 42 12.02 -1.66 11.38
CA LYS A 42 13.03 -0.94 10.62
C LYS A 42 12.37 0.24 9.88
N PRO A 43 13.03 1.41 9.78
CA PRO A 43 12.53 2.50 8.95
C PRO A 43 12.31 2.05 7.51
N LEU A 44 11.27 2.60 6.87
CA LEU A 44 11.07 2.41 5.44
C LEU A 44 12.22 3.05 4.67
N THR A 45 12.71 2.35 3.65
CA THR A 45 13.77 2.88 2.79
C THR A 45 13.20 3.93 1.83
N THR A 46 14.03 4.90 1.44
CA THR A 46 13.66 5.92 0.45
C THR A 46 13.19 5.30 -0.86
N ASP A 47 13.80 4.18 -1.28
CA ASP A 47 13.43 3.48 -2.51
C ASP A 47 12.05 2.81 -2.41
N SER A 48 11.74 2.18 -1.28
CA SER A 48 10.40 1.60 -1.03
C SER A 48 9.32 2.69 -1.00
N ILE A 49 9.60 3.84 -0.36
CA ILE A 49 8.68 5.00 -0.35
C ILE A 49 8.47 5.53 -1.78
N ARG A 50 9.54 5.69 -2.56
CA ARG A 50 9.46 6.17 -3.95
C ARG A 50 8.67 5.18 -4.82
N ALA A 51 8.94 3.88 -4.69
CA ALA A 51 8.25 2.83 -5.43
C ALA A 51 6.76 2.78 -5.06
N PHE A 52 6.40 2.91 -3.79
CA PHE A 52 5.01 2.98 -3.35
C PHE A 52 4.25 4.14 -4.00
N LYS A 53 4.82 5.36 -3.98
CA LYS A 53 4.22 6.54 -4.63
C LYS A 53 4.07 6.34 -6.14
N LYS A 54 5.11 5.85 -6.81
CA LYS A 54 5.06 5.54 -8.25
C LYS A 54 3.98 4.52 -8.58
N ASN A 55 3.84 3.49 -7.76
CA ASN A 55 2.83 2.46 -7.97
C ASN A 55 1.42 2.99 -7.71
N LEU A 56 1.22 3.86 -6.72
CA LEU A 56 -0.06 4.58 -6.52
C LEU A 56 -0.47 5.39 -7.76
N GLU A 57 0.47 6.16 -8.33
CA GLU A 57 0.24 6.91 -9.57
C GLU A 57 -0.09 5.98 -10.74
N THR A 58 0.65 4.87 -10.87
CA THR A 58 0.47 3.89 -11.95
C THR A 58 -0.92 3.23 -11.91
N VAL A 59 -1.45 2.96 -10.72
CA VAL A 59 -2.76 2.31 -10.55
C VAL A 59 -3.92 3.30 -10.39
N GLY A 60 -3.64 4.60 -10.36
CA GLY A 60 -4.64 5.66 -10.24
C GLY A 60 -5.29 5.76 -8.84
N ILE A 61 -4.59 5.35 -7.79
CA ILE A 61 -5.07 5.44 -6.40
C ILE A 61 -4.35 6.61 -5.71
N GLU A 62 -5.13 7.55 -5.16
CA GLU A 62 -4.58 8.69 -4.43
C GLU A 62 -4.23 8.32 -2.98
N PRO A 63 -3.22 8.96 -2.35
CA PRO A 63 -2.85 8.66 -0.96
C PRO A 63 -4.00 8.77 0.05
N LYS A 64 -4.98 9.65 -0.19
CA LYS A 64 -6.18 9.81 0.66
C LYS A 64 -7.14 8.61 0.63
N GLN A 65 -6.93 7.68 -0.31
CA GLN A 65 -7.72 6.47 -0.52
C GLN A 65 -7.02 5.24 0.08
N VAL A 66 -5.90 5.45 0.80
CA VAL A 66 -5.12 4.39 1.45
C VAL A 66 -5.19 4.54 2.96
N LEU A 67 -5.45 3.42 3.64
CA LEU A 67 -5.43 3.36 5.10
C LEU A 67 -4.28 2.48 5.61
N PRO A 68 -3.58 2.90 6.67
CA PRO A 68 -2.56 2.07 7.33
C PRO A 68 -3.16 1.00 8.25
#